data_AF-Q0AY13-F1
#
_entry.id   AF-Q0AY13-F1
#
_cell.length_a   1.000
_cell.length_b   1.000
_cell.length_c   1.000
_cell.angle_alpha   90.00
_cell.angle_beta   90.00
_cell.angle_gamma   90.00
#
_symmetry.space_group_name_H-M   'P 1'
#
loop_
_entity.id
_entity.type
_entity.pdbx_description
1 polymer ?
#
loop_
_entity_poly.entity_id
_entity_poly.type
_entity_poly.pdbx_seq_one_letter_code
_entity_poly.pdbx_strand_id
1 'polypeptide(L)'
;MRLIWKHLSSGLIYLRNFRLIPGLVGTIIPFFWQLVNLYGTLPAVIIIAGVFQMLIVIMAAIIYPFFFFKWSFIEIYYLAAVFMLLAVISWQFINIEVNRRAGFKMVKLQFSSRAALLLLGLLLGNRWLSLSISPRTTFWDLHLKPQLAGQLRSKSREQIVAAISHDYRQALNLVEDAIFFGCSPGSFKKLLNAAGLKESQYIIMETIIPPKHAEIFGLRRPFYFYVISIRNQTGQ
;
A
#
# COMPACT_ATOMS: atom_id res chain seq x y z
N MET A 1 3.52 -4.16 -39.68
CA MET A 1 4.65 -4.33 -38.72
C MET A 1 4.90 -3.12 -37.82
N ARG A 2 5.00 -1.87 -38.31
CA ARG A 2 5.20 -0.67 -37.45
C ARG A 2 4.14 -0.47 -36.36
N LEU A 3 2.87 -0.80 -36.62
CA LEU A 3 1.78 -0.70 -35.65
C LEU A 3 1.89 -1.75 -34.54
N ILE A 4 2.25 -2.99 -34.90
CA ILE A 4 2.49 -4.10 -33.97
C ILE A 4 3.74 -3.81 -33.13
N TRP A 5 4.81 -3.32 -33.75
CA TRP A 5 6.02 -2.89 -33.05
C TRP A 5 5.76 -1.69 -32.14
N LYS A 6 4.94 -0.72 -32.53
CA LYS A 6 4.49 0.35 -31.65
C LYS A 6 3.65 -0.20 -30.50
N HIS A 7 2.71 -1.11 -30.73
CA HIS A 7 1.92 -1.71 -29.64
C HIS A 7 2.77 -2.57 -28.69
N LEU A 8 3.75 -3.30 -29.22
CA LEU A 8 4.72 -4.04 -28.41
C LEU A 8 5.62 -3.07 -27.65
N SER A 9 6.21 -2.05 -28.25
CA SER A 9 7.15 -1.16 -27.55
C SER A 9 6.46 -0.13 -26.64
N SER A 10 5.45 0.57 -27.14
CA SER A 10 4.69 1.55 -26.34
C SER A 10 3.69 0.91 -25.38
N GLY A 11 3.26 -0.33 -25.63
CA GLY A 11 2.37 -1.10 -24.75
C GLY A 11 3.08 -2.03 -23.75
N LEU A 12 4.25 -2.60 -24.08
CA LEU A 12 5.02 -3.45 -23.14
C LEU A 12 6.01 -2.67 -22.28
N ILE A 13 6.34 -1.42 -22.63
CA ILE A 13 7.27 -0.58 -21.87
C ILE A 13 6.64 0.79 -21.67
N TYR A 14 5.54 0.84 -20.91
CA TYR A 14 5.06 2.11 -20.39
C TYR A 14 6.10 2.69 -19.43
N LEU A 15 6.22 4.02 -19.38
CA LEU A 15 7.11 4.76 -18.46
C LEU A 15 6.95 4.32 -16.98
N ARG A 16 5.80 3.74 -16.64
CA ARG A 16 5.45 3.21 -15.31
C ARG A 16 5.69 1.71 -15.11
N ASN A 17 6.17 0.97 -16.11
CA ASN A 17 6.43 -0.47 -15.97
C ASN A 17 7.55 -0.77 -14.96
N PHE A 18 8.51 0.15 -14.80
CA PHE A 18 9.47 0.07 -13.71
C PHE A 18 8.82 0.14 -12.32
N ARG A 19 7.58 0.62 -12.20
CA ARG A 19 6.81 0.59 -10.94
C ARG A 19 6.13 -0.76 -10.68
N LEU A 20 6.11 -1.68 -11.63
CA LEU A 20 5.54 -3.02 -11.43
C LEU A 20 6.38 -3.83 -10.43
N ILE A 21 7.71 -3.74 -10.53
CA ILE A 21 8.66 -4.41 -9.64
C ILE A 21 8.43 -4.00 -8.17
N PRO A 22 8.50 -2.71 -7.80
CA PRO A 22 8.17 -2.28 -6.44
C PRO A 22 6.67 -2.46 -6.13
N GLY A 23 5.79 -2.43 -7.14
CA GLY A 23 4.36 -2.67 -6.97
C GLY A 23 4.03 -4.10 -6.50
N LEU A 24 4.84 -5.10 -6.86
CA LEU A 24 4.74 -6.46 -6.33
C LEU A 24 4.96 -6.47 -4.81
N VAL A 25 6.06 -5.88 -4.35
CA VAL A 25 6.36 -5.74 -2.92
C VAL A 25 5.28 -4.92 -2.22
N GLY A 26 4.89 -3.80 -2.82
CA GLY A 26 3.80 -2.96 -2.37
C GLY A 26 2.44 -3.66 -2.34
N THR A 27 2.29 -4.79 -3.03
CA THR A 27 1.09 -5.62 -2.93
C THR A 27 1.12 -6.48 -1.67
N ILE A 28 2.28 -7.03 -1.32
CA ILE A 28 2.46 -8.00 -0.22
C ILE A 28 2.48 -7.30 1.15
N ILE A 29 3.20 -6.17 1.28
CA ILE A 29 3.42 -5.51 2.57
C ILE A 29 2.12 -5.09 3.28
N PRO A 30 1.10 -4.52 2.59
CA PRO A 30 -0.18 -4.23 3.24
C PRO A 30 -0.84 -5.46 3.88
N PHE A 31 -0.74 -6.64 3.25
CA PHE A 31 -1.24 -7.89 3.83
C PHE A 31 -0.48 -8.29 5.09
N PHE A 32 0.85 -8.12 5.13
CA PHE A 32 1.62 -8.42 6.34
C PHE A 32 1.01 -7.73 7.56
N TRP A 33 0.72 -6.42 7.46
CA TRP A 33 0.12 -5.68 8.57
C TRP A 33 -1.27 -6.17 8.96
N GLN A 34 -2.11 -6.52 7.98
CA GLN A 34 -3.46 -7.00 8.28
C GLN A 34 -3.46 -8.44 8.82
N LEU A 35 -2.52 -9.28 8.37
CA LEU A 35 -2.32 -10.62 8.93
C LEU A 35 -1.84 -10.53 10.38
N VAL A 36 -0.97 -9.57 10.72
CA VAL A 36 -0.60 -9.30 12.12
C VAL A 36 -1.84 -8.96 12.95
N ASN A 37 -2.72 -8.09 12.44
CA ASN A 37 -3.95 -7.71 13.14
C ASN A 37 -4.96 -8.87 13.25
N LEU A 38 -5.03 -9.77 12.27
CA LEU A 38 -5.97 -10.88 12.24
C LEU A 38 -5.49 -12.09 13.06
N TYR A 39 -4.24 -12.50 12.83
CA TYR A 39 -3.71 -13.80 13.27
C TYR A 39 -2.48 -13.68 14.19
N GLY A 40 -1.95 -12.47 14.38
CA GLY A 40 -0.75 -12.22 15.17
C GLY A 40 0.55 -12.28 14.35
N THR A 41 1.65 -11.87 14.98
CA THR A 41 2.94 -11.66 14.30
C THR A 41 3.53 -12.93 13.73
N LEU A 42 3.55 -14.04 14.49
CA LEU A 42 4.20 -15.27 14.05
C LEU A 42 3.52 -15.86 12.80
N PRO A 43 2.18 -16.06 12.76
CA PRO A 43 1.51 -16.50 11.53
C PRO A 43 1.74 -15.55 10.35
N ALA A 44 1.71 -14.24 10.59
CA ALA A 44 1.96 -13.26 9.53
C ALA A 44 3.36 -13.38 8.92
N VAL A 45 4.39 -13.55 9.76
CA VAL A 45 5.78 -13.75 9.29
C VAL A 45 5.90 -15.03 8.49
N ILE A 46 5.34 -16.15 8.96
CA ILE A 46 5.39 -17.45 8.26
C ILE A 46 4.71 -17.37 6.90
N ILE A 47 3.49 -16.81 6.85
CA ILE A 47 2.73 -16.67 5.60
C ILE A 47 3.48 -15.79 4.61
N ILE A 48 3.98 -14.64 5.04
CA ILE A 48 4.65 -13.69 4.15
C ILE A 48 6.00 -14.24 3.67
N ALA A 49 6.78 -14.89 4.55
CA ALA A 49 7.99 -15.59 4.16
C ALA A 49 7.68 -16.70 3.12
N GLY A 50 6.61 -17.47 3.34
CA GLY A 50 6.14 -18.47 2.39
C GLY A 50 5.75 -17.87 1.03
N VAL A 51 5.05 -16.74 1.02
CA VAL A 51 4.71 -16.01 -0.23
C VAL A 51 5.96 -15.56 -0.97
N PHE A 52 6.93 -14.94 -0.27
CA PHE A 52 8.21 -14.57 -0.90
C PHE A 52 8.96 -15.79 -1.42
N GLN A 53 8.99 -16.89 -0.67
CA GLN A 53 9.63 -18.13 -1.09
C GLN A 53 8.99 -18.69 -2.36
N MET A 54 7.65 -18.75 -2.42
CA MET A 54 6.93 -19.18 -3.61
C MET A 54 7.24 -18.29 -4.81
N LEU A 55 7.28 -16.97 -4.63
CA LEU A 55 7.62 -16.03 -5.71
C LEU A 55 9.04 -16.24 -6.23
N ILE A 56 10.02 -16.48 -5.34
CA ILE A 56 11.40 -16.78 -5.73
C ILE A 56 11.46 -18.08 -6.54
N VAL A 57 10.81 -19.15 -6.07
CA VAL A 57 10.79 -20.45 -6.76
C VAL A 57 10.10 -20.34 -8.12
N ILE A 58 8.96 -19.65 -8.20
CA ILE A 58 8.24 -19.40 -9.48
C ILE A 58 9.13 -18.62 -10.43
N MET A 59 9.78 -17.56 -9.98
CA MET A 59 10.68 -16.77 -10.81
C MET A 59 11.89 -17.59 -11.26
N ALA A 60 12.47 -18.41 -10.39
CA ALA A 60 13.55 -19.32 -10.74
C ALA A 60 13.10 -20.32 -11.81
N ALA A 61 11.90 -20.92 -11.66
CA ALA A 61 11.33 -21.84 -12.64
C ALA A 61 11.06 -21.20 -14.00
N ILE A 62 10.67 -19.92 -14.02
CA ILE A 62 10.52 -19.15 -15.27
C ILE A 62 11.88 -18.87 -15.91
N ILE A 63 12.88 -18.48 -15.12
CA ILE A 63 14.22 -18.11 -15.62
C ILE A 63 15.01 -19.36 -16.09
N TYR A 64 14.83 -20.50 -15.42
CA TYR A 64 15.60 -21.71 -15.60
C TYR A 64 15.73 -22.20 -17.06
N PRO A 65 14.64 -22.30 -17.85
CA PRO A 65 14.73 -22.66 -19.26
C PRO A 65 15.54 -21.69 -20.14
N PHE A 66 15.57 -20.39 -19.80
CA PHE A 66 16.28 -19.38 -20.60
C PHE A 66 17.81 -19.52 -20.53
N PHE A 67 18.32 -20.21 -19.51
CA PHE A 67 19.73 -20.54 -19.39
C PHE A 67 20.08 -21.89 -20.04
N PHE A 68 19.16 -22.47 -20.83
CA PHE A 68 19.34 -23.76 -21.54
C PHE A 68 19.83 -24.88 -20.62
N PHE A 69 19.41 -24.87 -19.35
CA PHE A 69 19.81 -25.87 -18.35
C PHE A 69 21.32 -25.95 -18.10
N LYS A 70 22.09 -24.93 -18.50
CA LYS A 70 23.55 -24.88 -18.29
C LYS A 70 23.93 -24.60 -16.84
N TRP A 71 23.05 -23.92 -16.11
CA TRP A 71 23.20 -23.64 -14.68
C TRP A 71 22.30 -24.59 -13.91
N SER A 72 22.73 -24.97 -12.71
CA SER A 72 21.90 -25.74 -11.79
C SER A 72 20.69 -24.91 -11.33
N PHE A 73 19.60 -25.58 -10.99
CA PHE A 73 18.39 -24.90 -10.50
C PHE A 73 18.68 -24.07 -9.23
N ILE A 74 19.59 -24.54 -8.38
CA ILE A 74 19.96 -23.83 -7.15
C ILE A 74 20.67 -22.50 -7.43
N GLU A 75 21.52 -22.42 -8.46
CA GLU A 75 22.14 -21.16 -8.89
C GLU A 75 21.09 -20.17 -9.41
N ILE A 76 20.13 -20.66 -10.20
CA ILE A 76 19.04 -19.82 -10.72
C ILE A 76 18.09 -19.37 -9.60
N TYR A 77 17.89 -20.22 -8.59
CA TYR A 77 17.17 -19.85 -7.37
C TYR A 77 17.86 -18.70 -6.62
N TYR A 78 19.18 -18.75 -6.43
CA TYR A 78 19.91 -17.64 -5.79
C TYR A 78 19.84 -16.36 -6.62
N LEU A 79 19.94 -16.45 -7.95
CA LEU A 79 19.75 -15.32 -8.83
C LEU A 79 18.34 -14.71 -8.68
N ALA A 80 17.31 -15.55 -8.60
CA ALA A 80 15.95 -15.11 -8.36
C ALA A 80 15.79 -14.43 -6.99
N ALA A 81 16.43 -14.95 -5.94
CA ALA A 81 16.43 -14.33 -4.62
C ALA A 81 17.06 -12.93 -4.65
N VAL A 82 18.16 -12.74 -5.39
CA VAL A 82 18.78 -11.42 -5.60
C VAL A 82 17.83 -10.45 -6.29
N PHE A 83 17.12 -10.88 -7.34
CA PHE A 83 16.11 -10.03 -7.98
C PHE A 83 14.98 -9.61 -7.03
N MET A 84 14.51 -10.53 -6.17
CA MET A 84 13.52 -10.19 -5.14
C MET A 84 14.05 -9.19 -4.12
N LEU A 85 15.31 -9.33 -3.68
CA LEU A 85 15.95 -8.36 -2.80
C LEU A 85 16.01 -6.97 -3.44
N LEU A 86 16.42 -6.89 -4.72
CA LEU A 86 16.43 -5.64 -5.48
C LEU A 86 15.02 -5.03 -5.61
N ALA A 87 13.98 -5.85 -5.78
CA ALA A 87 12.61 -5.38 -5.78
C ALA A 87 12.22 -4.72 -4.45
N VAL A 88 12.58 -5.33 -3.31
CA VAL A 88 12.35 -4.75 -1.98
C VAL A 88 13.12 -3.45 -1.79
N ILE A 89 14.38 -3.38 -2.19
CA ILE A 89 15.19 -2.16 -2.11
C ILE A 89 14.57 -1.04 -2.97
N SER A 90 14.15 -1.35 -4.20
CA SER A 90 13.52 -0.37 -5.09
C SER A 90 12.22 0.19 -4.50
N TRP A 91 11.42 -0.66 -3.84
CA TRP A 91 10.21 -0.26 -3.14
C TRP A 91 10.51 0.66 -1.95
N GLN A 92 11.54 0.35 -1.16
CA GLN A 92 11.98 1.20 -0.06
C GLN A 92 12.43 2.58 -0.56
N PHE A 93 13.18 2.63 -1.67
CA PHE A 93 13.63 3.90 -2.24
C PHE A 93 12.46 4.81 -2.61
N ILE A 94 11.44 4.28 -3.30
CA ILE A 94 10.22 5.02 -3.64
C ILE A 94 9.53 5.56 -2.38
N ASN A 95 9.41 4.73 -1.34
CA ASN A 95 8.77 5.13 -0.10
C ASN A 95 9.54 6.24 0.61
N ILE A 96 10.87 6.11 0.71
CA ILE A 96 11.73 7.12 1.34
C ILE A 96 11.62 8.44 0.59
N GLU A 97 11.73 8.39 -0.74
CA GLU A 97 11.67 9.56 -1.59
C GLU A 97 10.34 10.32 -1.43
N VAL A 98 9.21 9.62 -1.54
CA VAL A 98 7.88 10.23 -1.45
C VAL A 98 7.62 10.80 -0.07
N ASN A 99 7.93 10.07 1.00
CA ASN A 99 7.71 10.58 2.36
C ASN A 99 8.64 11.75 2.71
N ARG A 100 9.87 11.76 2.19
CA ARG A 100 10.80 12.89 2.36
C ARG A 100 10.28 14.14 1.65
N ARG A 101 9.80 13.99 0.40
CA ARG A 101 9.23 15.10 -0.38
C ARG A 101 7.92 15.62 0.23
N ALA A 102 7.07 14.72 0.72
CA ALA A 102 5.76 15.06 1.26
C ALA A 102 5.82 15.83 2.58
N GLY A 103 6.84 15.54 3.42
CA GLY A 103 6.95 16.17 4.74
C GLY A 103 5.72 15.95 5.63
N PHE A 104 5.01 14.83 5.46
CA PHE A 104 3.79 14.53 6.22
C PHE A 104 4.05 14.61 7.73
N LYS A 105 3.09 15.13 8.48
CA LYS A 105 3.16 15.31 9.93
C LYS A 105 2.65 14.06 10.65
N MET A 106 1.53 13.50 10.22
CA MET A 106 0.83 12.41 10.90
C MET A 106 1.06 11.05 10.26
N VAL A 107 1.06 10.99 8.92
CA VAL A 107 1.07 9.73 8.19
C VAL A 107 2.41 9.45 7.52
N LYS A 108 2.60 8.19 7.15
CA LYS A 108 3.63 7.69 6.23
C LYS A 108 2.93 6.92 5.13
N LEU A 109 3.31 7.17 3.89
CA LEU A 109 2.81 6.42 2.74
C LEU A 109 3.76 5.28 2.38
N GLN A 110 3.18 4.18 1.91
CA GLN A 110 3.89 3.06 1.36
C GLN A 110 3.32 2.78 -0.02
N PHE A 111 4.17 2.76 -1.04
CA PHE A 111 3.76 2.50 -2.41
C PHE A 111 3.07 1.15 -2.48
N SER A 112 1.91 1.11 -3.12
CA SER A 112 1.10 -0.09 -3.18
C SER A 112 0.44 -0.24 -4.54
N SER A 113 -0.45 -1.22 -4.65
CA SER A 113 -1.11 -1.59 -5.89
C SER A 113 -2.62 -1.57 -5.72
N ARG A 114 -3.31 -1.49 -6.87
CA ARG A 114 -4.76 -1.69 -6.94
C ARG A 114 -5.15 -3.08 -6.42
N ALA A 115 -4.32 -4.10 -6.70
CA ALA A 115 -4.58 -5.46 -6.26
C ALA A 115 -4.63 -5.56 -4.74
N ALA A 116 -3.70 -4.89 -4.04
CA ALA A 116 -3.72 -4.83 -2.58
C ALA A 116 -5.01 -4.22 -2.05
N LEU A 117 -5.41 -3.06 -2.57
CA LEU A 117 -6.65 -2.38 -2.17
C LEU A 117 -7.88 -3.28 -2.34
N LEU A 118 -8.03 -3.92 -3.50
CA LEU A 118 -9.19 -4.76 -3.80
C LEU A 118 -9.23 -6.01 -2.92
N LEU A 119 -8.10 -6.71 -2.83
CA LEU A 119 -7.99 -7.94 -2.04
C LEU A 119 -8.12 -7.65 -0.53
N LEU A 120 -7.64 -6.50 -0.04
CA LEU A 120 -7.87 -6.06 1.33
C LEU A 120 -9.33 -5.66 1.56
N GLY A 121 -9.98 -4.98 0.61
CA GLY A 121 -11.42 -4.67 0.70
C GLY A 121 -12.27 -5.94 0.81
N LEU A 122 -11.90 -7.00 0.09
CA LEU A 122 -12.52 -8.32 0.21
C LEU A 122 -12.19 -9.00 1.54
N LEU A 123 -10.90 -9.11 1.88
CA LEU A 123 -10.44 -9.78 3.10
C LEU A 123 -11.03 -9.13 4.36
N LEU A 124 -11.03 -7.80 4.43
CA LEU A 124 -11.41 -7.05 5.62
C LEU A 124 -12.89 -6.69 5.66
N GLY A 125 -13.52 -6.39 4.52
CA GLY A 125 -14.87 -5.86 4.46
C GLY A 125 -15.88 -6.75 3.75
N ASN A 126 -15.44 -7.87 3.15
CA ASN A 126 -16.22 -8.73 2.26
C ASN A 126 -16.99 -7.94 1.18
N ARG A 127 -16.38 -6.85 0.67
CA ARG A 127 -17.01 -5.92 -0.26
C ARG A 127 -16.05 -5.50 -1.36
N TRP A 128 -16.60 -5.41 -2.57
CA TRP A 128 -15.94 -4.73 -3.67
C TRP A 128 -16.11 -3.22 -3.54
N LEU A 129 -15.02 -2.48 -3.75
CA LEU A 129 -15.03 -1.03 -3.66
C LEU A 129 -15.21 -0.43 -5.04
N SER A 130 -16.36 0.22 -5.24
CA SER A 130 -16.59 1.04 -6.43
C SER A 130 -15.81 2.35 -6.28
N LEU A 131 -14.69 2.43 -6.98
CA LEU A 131 -13.81 3.59 -7.00
C LEU A 131 -13.67 4.05 -8.45
N SER A 132 -13.81 5.35 -8.67
CA SER A 132 -13.36 5.94 -9.92
C SER A 132 -11.83 5.78 -9.97
N ILE A 133 -11.31 5.13 -11.02
CA ILE A 133 -9.87 4.90 -11.19
C ILE A 133 -9.52 5.26 -12.63
N SER A 134 -8.43 5.99 -12.81
CA SER A 134 -7.84 6.28 -14.11
C SER A 134 -6.58 5.41 -14.34
N PRO A 135 -6.09 5.26 -15.57
CA PRO A 135 -4.78 4.63 -15.83
C PRO A 135 -3.61 5.34 -15.13
N ARG A 136 -3.80 6.58 -14.68
CA ARG A 136 -2.80 7.37 -13.98
C ARG A 136 -2.90 7.28 -12.45
N THR A 137 -3.96 6.70 -11.90
CA THR A 137 -4.14 6.57 -10.46
C THR A 137 -2.99 5.79 -9.84
N THR A 138 -2.41 6.33 -8.77
CA THR A 138 -1.42 5.63 -7.94
C THR A 138 -2.04 5.16 -6.62
N PHE A 139 -1.52 4.07 -6.06
CA PHE A 139 -2.09 3.44 -4.87
C PHE A 139 -1.06 3.47 -3.75
N TRP A 140 -1.50 3.87 -2.56
CA TRP A 140 -0.63 4.03 -1.41
C TRP A 140 -1.29 3.46 -0.16
N ASP A 141 -0.58 2.58 0.53
CA ASP A 141 -0.95 2.13 1.86
C ASP A 141 -0.51 3.20 2.89
N LEU A 142 -1.45 3.60 3.74
CA LEU A 142 -1.36 4.73 4.65
C LEU A 142 -1.21 4.19 6.06
N HIS A 143 -0.12 4.59 6.70
CA HIS A 143 0.20 4.23 8.07
C HIS A 143 0.33 5.47 8.92
N LEU A 144 -0.15 5.42 10.16
CA LEU A 144 0.22 6.42 11.15
C LEU A 144 1.69 6.26 11.47
N LYS A 145 2.41 7.38 11.65
CA LYS A 145 3.81 7.31 12.06
C LYS A 145 3.90 6.56 13.41
N PRO A 146 4.79 5.56 13.55
CA PRO A 146 4.89 4.76 14.77
C PRO A 146 5.10 5.59 16.04
N GLN A 147 5.92 6.65 15.94
CA GLN A 147 6.18 7.59 17.03
C GLN A 147 4.91 8.30 17.53
N LEU A 148 3.92 8.48 16.65
CA LEU A 148 2.65 9.12 16.97
C LEU A 148 1.59 8.13 17.44
N ALA A 149 1.63 6.88 16.98
CA ALA A 149 0.62 5.87 17.31
C ALA A 149 0.42 5.70 18.83
N GLY A 150 1.51 5.74 19.62
CA GLY A 150 1.46 5.70 21.09
C GLY A 150 1.24 7.05 21.79
N GLN A 151 1.36 8.17 21.07
CA GLN A 151 1.28 9.53 21.62
C GLN A 151 0.00 10.28 21.21
N LEU A 152 -0.91 9.64 20.47
CA LEU A 152 -2.16 10.28 20.05
C LEU A 152 -3.02 10.77 21.23
N ARG A 153 -2.92 10.14 22.41
CA ARG A 153 -3.63 10.59 23.61
C ARG A 153 -3.09 11.90 24.20
N SER A 154 -1.82 12.24 23.96
CA SER A 154 -1.22 13.48 24.46
C SER A 154 -1.39 14.67 23.52
N LYS A 155 -2.02 14.47 22.35
CA LYS A 155 -2.29 15.52 21.37
C LYS A 155 -3.74 15.96 21.45
N SER A 156 -3.96 17.27 21.36
CA SER A 156 -5.31 17.80 21.29
C SER A 156 -5.97 17.42 19.95
N ARG A 157 -7.30 17.40 19.94
CA ARG A 157 -8.08 17.13 18.72
C ARG A 157 -7.72 18.12 17.61
N GLU A 158 -7.52 19.38 17.95
CA GLU A 158 -7.18 20.48 17.02
C GLU A 158 -5.81 20.26 16.38
N GLN A 159 -4.83 19.81 17.16
CA GLN A 159 -3.50 19.47 16.65
C GLN A 159 -3.55 18.31 15.65
N ILE A 160 -4.36 17.29 15.93
CA ILE A 160 -4.57 16.15 15.03
C ILE A 160 -5.25 16.61 13.74
N VAL A 161 -6.31 17.40 13.85
CA VAL A 161 -7.04 17.95 12.69
C VAL A 161 -6.13 18.82 11.82
N ALA A 162 -5.32 19.69 12.41
CA ALA A 162 -4.37 20.53 11.69
C ALA A 162 -3.30 19.70 10.97
N ALA A 163 -2.83 18.60 11.59
CA ALA A 163 -1.88 17.68 10.97
C ALA A 163 -2.50 16.91 9.79
N ILE A 164 -3.74 16.42 9.91
CA ILE A 164 -4.47 15.77 8.81
C ILE A 164 -4.69 16.75 7.66
N SER A 165 -5.13 17.98 7.95
CA SER A 165 -5.37 19.00 6.91
C SER A 165 -4.06 19.36 6.18
N HIS A 166 -2.96 19.49 6.93
CA HIS A 166 -1.63 19.68 6.34
C HIS A 166 -1.25 18.51 5.42
N ASP A 167 -1.39 17.27 5.88
CA ASP A 167 -1.00 16.09 5.11
C ASP A 167 -1.86 15.91 3.86
N TYR A 168 -3.15 16.21 3.95
CA TYR A 168 -4.03 16.21 2.79
C TYR A 168 -3.61 17.24 1.73
N ARG A 169 -3.25 18.46 2.13
CA ARG A 169 -2.74 19.49 1.19
C ARG A 169 -1.41 19.07 0.56
N GLN A 170 -0.49 18.51 1.36
CA GLN A 170 0.77 18.00 0.82
C GLN A 170 0.54 16.87 -0.18
N ALA A 171 -0.43 15.99 0.08
CA ALA A 171 -0.80 14.92 -0.84
C ALA A 171 -1.32 15.48 -2.18
N LEU A 172 -2.21 16.48 -2.15
CA LEU A 172 -2.72 17.13 -3.37
C LEU A 172 -1.62 17.79 -4.21
N ASN A 173 -0.58 18.33 -3.56
CA ASN A 173 0.55 18.94 -4.25
C ASN A 173 1.53 17.91 -4.82
N LEU A 174 1.63 16.72 -4.19
CA LEU A 174 2.61 15.70 -4.54
C LEU A 174 2.12 14.74 -5.63
N VAL A 175 0.81 14.45 -5.65
CA VAL A 175 0.20 13.48 -6.56
C VAL A 175 -1.07 14.05 -7.21
N GLU A 176 -1.15 13.94 -8.53
CA GLU A 176 -2.30 14.43 -9.30
C GLU A 176 -3.56 13.57 -9.09
N ASP A 177 -3.39 12.24 -9.10
CA ASP A 177 -4.44 11.24 -8.94
C ASP A 177 -3.91 10.04 -8.14
N ALA A 178 -4.39 9.90 -6.91
CA ALA A 178 -3.99 8.83 -6.02
C ALA A 178 -5.14 8.35 -5.13
N ILE A 179 -5.03 7.08 -4.73
CA ILE A 179 -5.89 6.47 -3.72
C ILE A 179 -5.00 6.06 -2.55
N PHE A 180 -5.29 6.64 -1.40
CA PHE A 180 -4.67 6.26 -0.14
C PHE A 180 -5.61 5.31 0.58
N PHE A 181 -5.10 4.22 1.12
CA PHE A 181 -5.91 3.30 1.88
C PHE A 181 -5.14 2.78 3.08
N GLY A 182 -5.83 2.30 4.10
CA GLY A 182 -5.17 1.78 5.30
C GLY A 182 -6.18 1.27 6.30
N CYS A 183 -5.71 0.63 7.36
CA CYS A 183 -6.56 0.07 8.41
C CYS A 183 -6.08 0.56 9.78
N SER A 184 -7.02 1.01 10.63
CA SER A 184 -6.68 1.45 11.98
C SER A 184 -7.82 1.23 12.98
N PRO A 185 -7.51 1.13 14.29
CA PRO A 185 -8.52 1.03 15.33
C PRO A 185 -9.26 2.37 15.53
N GLY A 186 -10.59 2.31 15.59
CA GLY A 186 -11.48 3.47 15.78
C GLY A 186 -11.58 4.37 14.56
N SER A 187 -12.74 5.00 14.35
CA SER A 187 -13.05 5.75 13.12
C SER A 187 -12.46 7.16 13.07
N PHE A 188 -11.76 7.49 11.99
CA PHE A 188 -11.28 8.85 11.70
C PHE A 188 -12.33 9.79 11.06
N LYS A 189 -13.57 9.35 10.83
CA LYS A 189 -14.60 10.12 10.10
C LYS A 189 -14.71 11.58 10.58
N LYS A 190 -14.87 11.78 11.90
CA LYS A 190 -15.02 13.11 12.51
C LYS A 190 -13.76 13.98 12.37
N LEU A 191 -12.57 13.36 12.34
CA LEU A 191 -11.31 14.08 12.19
C LEU A 191 -11.06 14.48 10.73
N LEU A 192 -11.41 13.60 9.77
CA LEU A 192 -11.33 13.91 8.34
C LEU A 192 -12.28 15.06 7.97
N ASN A 193 -13.53 15.02 8.45
CA ASN A 193 -14.50 16.10 8.24
C ASN A 193 -14.00 17.43 8.83
N ALA A 194 -13.48 17.40 10.06
CA ALA A 194 -12.92 18.60 10.69
C ALA A 194 -11.66 19.12 9.97
N ALA A 195 -10.92 18.26 9.28
CA ALA A 195 -9.75 18.65 8.49
C ALA A 195 -10.10 19.24 7.11
N GLY A 196 -11.39 19.26 6.74
CA GLY A 196 -11.92 19.84 5.52
C GLY A 196 -12.18 18.84 4.38
N LEU A 197 -12.09 17.53 4.63
CA LEU A 197 -12.43 16.51 3.63
C LEU A 197 -13.95 16.31 3.59
N LYS A 198 -14.49 16.18 2.37
CA LYS A 198 -15.90 15.87 2.11
C LYS A 198 -16.13 14.37 2.12
N GLU A 199 -17.33 13.93 2.47
CA GLU A 199 -17.67 12.49 2.48
C GLU A 199 -17.56 11.83 1.10
N SER A 200 -17.69 12.59 0.01
CA SER A 200 -17.47 12.08 -1.36
C SER A 200 -16.01 11.75 -1.67
N GLN A 201 -15.06 12.16 -0.82
CA GLN A 201 -13.63 11.98 -1.03
C GLN A 201 -13.08 10.77 -0.28
N TYR A 202 -13.87 10.12 0.58
CA TYR A 202 -13.40 8.96 1.32
C TYR A 202 -14.50 7.91 1.52
N ILE A 203 -14.07 6.66 1.70
CA ILE A 203 -14.89 5.53 2.11
C ILE A 203 -14.31 5.01 3.42
N ILE A 204 -15.17 4.77 4.41
CA ILE A 204 -14.81 4.16 5.69
C ILE A 204 -15.72 2.96 5.89
N MET A 205 -15.14 1.79 6.09
CA MET A 205 -15.89 0.59 6.42
C MET A 205 -15.32 -0.05 7.67
N GLU A 206 -16.21 -0.59 8.50
CA GLU A 206 -15.79 -1.45 9.60
C GLU A 206 -15.28 -2.78 9.04
N THR A 207 -14.24 -3.33 9.65
CA THR A 207 -13.60 -4.58 9.21
C THR A 207 -14.06 -5.78 10.02
N ILE A 208 -13.81 -6.99 9.50
CA ILE A 208 -14.03 -8.25 10.22
C ILE A 208 -13.03 -8.52 11.35
N ILE A 209 -12.00 -7.67 11.55
CA ILE A 209 -10.98 -7.90 12.57
C ILE A 209 -11.65 -7.87 13.95
N PRO A 210 -11.57 -8.95 14.75
CA PRO A 210 -12.25 -9.02 16.03
C PRO A 210 -11.79 -7.89 16.97
N PRO A 211 -12.69 -7.21 17.70
CA PRO A 211 -12.33 -6.14 18.62
C PRO A 211 -11.35 -6.57 19.73
N LYS A 212 -11.31 -7.86 20.07
CA LYS A 212 -10.34 -8.43 21.02
C LYS A 212 -8.91 -8.44 20.49
N HIS A 213 -8.74 -8.56 19.18
CA HIS A 213 -7.44 -8.45 18.49
C HIS A 213 -7.08 -6.98 18.20
N ALA A 214 -8.04 -6.07 18.43
CA ALA A 214 -7.92 -4.62 18.31
C ALA A 214 -7.63 -3.92 19.62
N GLU A 215 -7.12 -4.63 20.62
CA GLU A 215 -6.68 -4.06 21.88
C GLU A 215 -5.33 -3.36 21.68
N ILE A 216 -5.40 -2.14 21.14
CA ILE A 216 -4.23 -1.29 20.93
C ILE A 216 -4.16 -0.32 22.12
N PHE A 217 -3.12 -0.45 22.94
CA PHE A 217 -2.93 0.30 24.19
C PHE A 217 -4.08 0.12 25.20
N GLY A 218 -4.61 -1.09 25.34
CA GLY A 218 -5.66 -1.43 26.31
C GLY A 218 -7.06 -0.89 25.99
N LEU A 219 -7.27 -0.32 24.79
CA LEU A 219 -8.58 0.13 24.31
C LEU A 219 -9.08 -0.82 23.23
N ARG A 220 -10.21 -1.48 23.49
CA ARG A 220 -10.92 -2.27 22.47
C ARG A 220 -11.72 -1.33 21.59
N ARG A 221 -11.36 -1.27 20.31
CA ARG A 221 -12.08 -0.48 19.31
C ARG A 221 -12.26 -1.29 18.03
N PRO A 222 -13.38 -1.17 17.32
CA PRO A 222 -13.52 -1.77 16.00
C PRO A 222 -12.45 -1.19 15.05
N PHE A 223 -11.92 -2.04 14.17
CA PHE A 223 -11.03 -1.59 13.11
C PHE A 223 -11.85 -1.08 11.93
N TYR A 224 -11.34 -0.01 11.32
CA TYR A 224 -11.90 0.53 10.09
C TYR A 224 -10.87 0.49 8.99
N PHE A 225 -11.33 0.12 7.80
CA PHE A 225 -10.59 0.26 6.56
C PHE A 225 -11.01 1.55 5.87
N TYR A 226 -10.01 2.38 5.57
CA TYR A 226 -10.17 3.70 5.00
C TYR A 226 -9.69 3.69 3.57
N VAL A 227 -10.39 4.40 2.71
CA VAL A 227 -9.97 4.68 1.34
C VAL A 227 -10.22 6.15 1.08
N ILE A 228 -9.19 6.91 0.75
CA ILE A 228 -9.22 8.36 0.56
C ILE A 228 -8.76 8.64 -0.87
N SER A 229 -9.59 9.34 -1.62
CA SER A 229 -9.29 9.78 -2.98
C SER A 229 -8.59 11.13 -2.93
N ILE A 230 -7.37 11.18 -3.45
CA ILE A 230 -6.56 12.40 -3.61
C ILE A 230 -6.59 12.75 -5.09
N ARG A 231 -7.32 13.82 -5.42
CA ARG A 231 -7.43 14.32 -6.78
C ARG A 231 -7.33 15.82 -6.75
N ASN A 232 -6.36 16.36 -7.48
CA ASN A 232 -6.28 17.80 -7.65
C ASN A 232 -7.37 18.22 -8.63
N GLN A 233 -8.31 19.07 -8.18
CA GLN A 233 -9.45 19.52 -9.01
C GLN A 233 -9.05 20.60 -10.04
N THR A 234 -7.77 20.87 -10.23
CA THR A 234 -7.24 21.87 -11.16
C THR A 234 -7.30 21.46 -12.64
N GLY A 235 -8.34 20.75 -13.06
CA GLY A 235 -8.50 20.23 -14.41
C GLY A 235 -9.95 19.98 -14.81
N GLN A 236 -10.86 20.83 -14.36
CA GLN A 236 -12.09 21.15 -15.09
C GLN A 236 -11.95 22.57 -15.66
#